data_AF-A0AAN8IUS8-F1
#
_entry.id   AF-A0AAN8IUS8-F1
#
_cell.length_a   1.000
_cell.length_b   1.000
_cell.length_c   1.000
_cell.angle_alpha   90.00
_cell.angle_beta   90.00
_cell.angle_gamma   90.00
#
_symmetry.space_group_name_H-M   'P 1'
#
loop_
_entity.id
_entity.type
_entity.pdbx_description
1 polymer ?
#
loop_
_entity_poly.entity_id
_entity_poly.type
_entity_poly.pdbx_seq_one_letter_code
_entity_poly.pdbx_strand_id
1 'polypeptide(L)'
;LNYYAICALSRGFDDLKRYGGIREISMKTMRIANEAFKMLSGKVHWNGKPAVKIYGWKDAKMQGPIVTFNLLRDDGSFTGYSEVAKMASLYGIDLRTGCFCNSGACQMYLEHTNDQLRHYFEGGKECGDTMDLMD
;
A
#
# COMPACT_ATOMS: atom_id res chain seq x y z
N LEU A 1 7.87 22.27 -19.59
CA LEU A 1 6.61 22.24 -18.81
C LEU A 1 5.57 21.42 -19.57
N ASN A 2 4.70 20.68 -18.87
CA ASN A 2 3.56 20.01 -19.50
C ASN A 2 2.41 21.02 -19.69
N TYR A 3 2.40 21.73 -20.82
CA TYR A 3 1.39 22.76 -21.12
C TYR A 3 -0.03 22.17 -21.30
N TYR A 4 -0.14 20.91 -21.75
CA TYR A 4 -1.43 20.21 -21.85
C TYR A 4 -2.10 19.99 -20.49
N ALA A 5 -1.30 19.75 -19.44
CA ALA A 5 -1.82 19.57 -18.09
C ALA A 5 -2.47 20.85 -17.54
N ILE A 6 -2.04 22.04 -17.99
CA ILE A 6 -2.63 23.32 -17.56
C ILE A 6 -4.07 23.44 -18.07
N CYS A 7 -4.32 23.10 -19.34
CA CYS A 7 -5.67 23.09 -19.91
C CYS A 7 -6.58 22.06 -19.21
N ALA A 8 -6.02 20.93 -18.74
CA ALA A 8 -6.76 19.90 -18.02
C ALA A 8 -7.22 20.34 -16.61
N LEU A 9 -6.62 21.41 -16.03
CA LEU A 9 -6.98 21.89 -14.69
C LEU A 9 -8.45 22.30 -14.59
N SER A 10 -8.98 22.99 -15.61
CA SER A 10 -10.39 23.41 -15.61
C SER A 10 -11.31 22.20 -15.46
N ARG A 11 -11.05 21.15 -16.24
CA ARG A 11 -11.81 19.90 -16.18
C ARG A 11 -11.64 19.21 -14.83
N GLY A 12 -10.42 19.15 -14.30
CA GLY A 12 -10.15 18.60 -12.97
C GLY A 12 -10.91 19.32 -11.86
N PHE A 13 -11.00 20.65 -11.91
CA PHE A 13 -11.79 21.42 -10.95
C PHE A 13 -13.30 21.18 -11.11
N ASP A 14 -13.80 21.03 -12.33
CA ASP A 14 -15.20 20.68 -12.57
C ASP A 14 -15.54 19.30 -12.03
N ASP A 15 -14.66 18.31 -12.23
CA ASP A 15 -14.85 16.97 -11.68
C ASP A 15 -14.76 16.99 -10.13
N LEU A 16 -13.82 17.73 -9.54
CA LEU A 16 -13.79 17.92 -8.09
C LEU A 16 -15.11 18.49 -7.55
N LYS A 17 -15.68 19.52 -8.20
CA LYS A 17 -16.99 20.07 -7.83
C LYS A 17 -18.10 19.04 -8.00
N ARG A 18 -18.12 18.30 -9.11
CA ARG A 18 -19.09 17.24 -9.40
C ARG A 18 -19.12 16.16 -8.31
N TYR A 19 -17.98 15.81 -7.74
CA TYR A 19 -17.88 14.83 -6.66
C TYR A 19 -18.13 15.40 -5.25
N GLY A 20 -18.53 16.66 -5.12
CA GLY A 20 -18.83 17.32 -3.84
C GLY A 20 -17.63 18.04 -3.20
N GLY A 21 -16.54 18.20 -3.94
CA GLY A 21 -15.32 18.86 -3.49
C GLY A 21 -14.40 17.94 -2.68
N ILE A 22 -13.20 18.47 -2.36
CA ILE A 22 -12.12 17.67 -1.75
C ILE A 22 -12.49 17.09 -0.37
N ARG A 23 -13.33 17.79 0.40
CA ARG A 23 -13.78 17.33 1.72
C ARG A 23 -14.67 16.09 1.63
N GLU A 24 -15.61 16.09 0.69
CA GLU A 24 -16.53 14.98 0.47
C GLU A 24 -15.78 13.75 -0.08
N ILE A 25 -14.85 13.96 -1.02
CA ILE A 25 -13.97 12.91 -1.54
C ILE A 25 -13.13 12.30 -0.40
N SER A 26 -12.52 13.14 0.44
CA SER A 26 -11.72 12.69 1.58
C SER A 26 -12.55 11.86 2.56
N MET A 27 -13.75 12.32 2.91
CA MET A 27 -14.64 11.59 3.82
C MET A 27 -15.05 10.22 3.26
N LYS A 28 -15.45 10.18 1.98
CA LYS A 28 -15.87 8.93 1.31
C LYS A 28 -14.73 7.93 1.20
N THR A 29 -13.57 8.36 0.73
CA THR A 29 -12.39 7.50 0.58
C THR A 29 -11.90 7.00 1.94
N MET A 30 -11.92 7.85 2.98
CA MET A 30 -11.58 7.45 4.35
C MET A 30 -12.56 6.42 4.92
N ARG A 31 -13.86 6.54 4.63
CA ARG A 31 -14.85 5.52 5.03
C ARG A 31 -14.52 4.17 4.41
N ILE A 32 -14.21 4.13 3.12
CA ILE A 32 -13.82 2.89 2.41
C ILE A 32 -12.54 2.31 3.03
N ALA A 33 -11.52 3.15 3.26
CA ALA A 33 -10.26 2.71 3.86
C ALA A 33 -10.45 2.17 5.28
N ASN A 34 -11.31 2.77 6.10
CA ASN A 34 -11.64 2.28 7.44
C ASN A 34 -12.33 0.92 7.41
N GLU A 35 -13.25 0.69 6.47
CA GLU A 35 -13.88 -0.62 6.32
C GLU A 35 -12.87 -1.67 5.84
N ALA A 36 -12.01 -1.32 4.87
CA ALA A 36 -10.91 -2.20 4.45
C ALA A 36 -9.97 -2.55 5.62
N PHE A 37 -9.58 -1.56 6.42
CA PHE A 37 -8.76 -1.76 7.62
C PHE A 37 -9.42 -2.74 8.60
N LYS A 38 -10.70 -2.55 8.93
CA LYS A 38 -11.44 -3.46 9.83
C LYS A 38 -11.49 -4.88 9.27
N MET A 39 -11.82 -5.01 7.97
CA MET A 39 -11.91 -6.31 7.31
C MET A 39 -10.56 -7.03 7.30
N LEU A 40 -9.47 -6.33 6.98
CA LEU A 40 -8.11 -6.88 6.97
C LEU A 40 -7.63 -7.25 8.38
N SER A 41 -7.87 -6.40 9.37
CA SER A 41 -7.48 -6.63 10.76
C SER A 41 -8.12 -7.87 11.37
N GLY A 42 -9.32 -8.23 10.90
CA GLY A 42 -10.04 -9.43 11.34
C GLY A 42 -9.68 -10.72 10.61
N LYS A 43 -8.76 -10.69 9.62
CA LYS A 43 -8.39 -11.90 8.87
C LYS A 43 -7.38 -12.74 9.64
N VAL A 44 -7.76 -13.99 9.87
CA VAL A 44 -6.94 -15.02 10.51
C VAL A 44 -6.93 -16.29 9.65
N HIS A 45 -5.85 -17.04 9.76
CA HIS A 45 -5.72 -18.38 9.21
C HIS A 45 -6.52 -19.39 10.05
N TRP A 46 -6.65 -20.61 9.51
CA TRP A 46 -7.34 -21.72 10.16
C TRP A 46 -6.78 -22.07 11.55
N ASN A 47 -5.50 -21.77 11.80
CA ASN A 47 -4.81 -21.98 13.07
C ASN A 47 -4.90 -20.80 14.04
N GLY A 48 -5.70 -19.78 13.71
CA GLY A 48 -5.89 -18.59 14.53
C GLY A 48 -4.79 -17.53 14.41
N LYS A 49 -3.70 -17.78 13.67
CA LYS A 49 -2.68 -16.74 13.43
C LYS A 49 -3.21 -15.65 12.48
N PRO A 50 -2.80 -14.38 12.66
CA PRO A 50 -3.18 -13.30 11.74
C PRO A 50 -2.73 -13.58 10.31
N ALA A 51 -3.58 -13.25 9.33
CA ALA A 51 -3.23 -13.35 7.91
C ALA A 51 -2.67 -12.04 7.33
N VAL A 52 -2.74 -10.94 8.08
CA VAL A 52 -2.39 -9.60 7.62
C VAL A 52 -1.58 -8.87 8.70
N LYS A 53 -0.48 -8.21 8.30
CA LYS A 53 0.27 -7.26 9.13
C LYS A 53 0.07 -5.85 8.57
N ILE A 54 -0.65 -4.99 9.30
CA ILE A 54 -0.94 -3.60 8.90
C ILE A 54 0.11 -2.64 9.47
N TYR A 55 0.49 -1.63 8.69
CA TYR A 55 1.50 -0.63 9.06
C TYR A 55 0.90 0.78 9.12
N GLY A 56 1.33 1.56 10.12
CA GLY A 56 1.08 3.00 10.21
C GLY A 56 -0.36 3.45 10.47
N TRP A 57 -1.36 2.57 10.31
CA TRP A 57 -2.77 2.92 10.41
C TRP A 57 -3.22 3.08 11.87
N LYS A 58 -3.34 4.32 12.36
CA LYS A 58 -3.69 4.62 13.77
C LYS A 58 -4.93 5.50 13.93
N ASP A 59 -4.95 6.67 13.30
CA ASP A 59 -6.04 7.64 13.40
C ASP A 59 -6.37 8.18 12.01
N ALA A 60 -7.65 8.05 11.62
CA ALA A 60 -8.19 8.58 10.38
C ALA A 60 -8.03 10.10 10.22
N LYS A 61 -7.80 10.85 11.31
CA LYS A 61 -7.51 12.30 11.27
C LYS A 61 -6.07 12.64 10.92
N MET A 62 -5.13 11.70 11.11
CA MET A 62 -3.69 11.96 10.95
C MET A 62 -3.10 11.38 9.66
N GLN A 63 -3.90 10.68 8.86
CA GLN A 63 -3.44 10.01 7.63
C GLN A 63 -4.50 10.07 6.52
N GLY A 64 -4.07 9.78 5.29
CA GLY A 64 -4.96 9.64 4.14
C GLY A 64 -5.62 8.25 4.05
N PRO A 65 -6.43 8.00 3.00
CA PRO A 65 -7.21 6.78 2.83
C PRO A 65 -6.39 5.59 2.28
N ILE A 66 -5.16 5.36 2.76
CA ILE A 66 -4.25 4.31 2.26
C ILE A 66 -3.90 3.29 3.35
N VAL A 67 -4.42 2.06 3.24
CA VAL A 67 -4.08 0.96 4.15
C VAL A 67 -2.85 0.21 3.62
N THR A 68 -1.71 0.35 4.30
CA THR A 68 -0.48 -0.36 3.96
C THR A 68 -0.37 -1.64 4.77
N PHE A 69 -0.11 -2.78 4.12
CA PHE A 69 -0.05 -4.08 4.80
C PHE A 69 0.83 -5.09 4.04
N ASN A 70 1.25 -6.13 4.77
CA ASN A 70 1.75 -7.38 4.20
C ASN A 70 0.77 -8.52 4.49
N LEU A 71 0.72 -9.51 3.60
CA LEU A 71 0.04 -10.78 3.87
C LEU A 71 1.02 -11.77 4.50
N LEU A 72 0.49 -12.58 5.41
CA LEU A 72 1.23 -13.63 6.11
C LEU A 72 0.71 -15.00 5.68
N ARG A 73 1.59 -15.99 5.64
CA ARG A 73 1.22 -17.41 5.54
C ARG A 73 0.79 -17.94 6.91
N ASP A 74 0.23 -19.15 6.93
CA ASP A 74 -0.24 -19.79 8.15
C ASP A 74 0.88 -20.17 9.12
N ASP A 75 2.13 -20.27 8.65
CA ASP A 75 3.30 -20.38 9.51
C ASP A 75 3.74 -19.04 10.14
N GLY A 76 3.31 -17.90 9.57
CA GLY A 76 3.67 -16.54 9.98
C GLY A 76 4.71 -15.87 9.08
N SER A 77 5.24 -16.56 8.06
CA SER A 77 6.13 -15.98 7.05
C SER A 77 5.40 -14.99 6.14
N PHE A 78 6.13 -14.08 5.50
CA PHE A 78 5.54 -13.09 4.59
C PHE A 78 5.26 -13.68 3.21
N THR A 79 4.09 -13.38 2.64
CA THR A 79 3.81 -13.61 1.22
C THR A 79 4.42 -12.49 0.39
N GLY A 80 5.20 -12.85 -0.64
CA GLY A 80 5.88 -11.89 -1.51
C GLY A 80 4.89 -11.00 -2.27
N TYR A 81 5.17 -9.71 -2.38
CA TYR A 81 4.22 -8.76 -2.96
C TYR A 81 3.97 -8.99 -4.47
N SER A 82 4.85 -9.69 -5.19
CA SER A 82 4.64 -10.08 -6.60
C SER A 82 3.56 -11.13 -6.71
N GLU A 83 3.58 -12.13 -5.81
CA GLU A 83 2.52 -13.13 -5.69
C GLU A 83 1.18 -12.46 -5.38
N VAL A 84 1.15 -11.58 -4.37
CA VAL A 84 -0.06 -10.86 -3.98
C VAL A 84 -0.63 -10.01 -5.12
N ALA A 85 0.22 -9.27 -5.84
CA ALA A 85 -0.21 -8.45 -6.97
C ALA A 85 -0.83 -9.30 -8.10
N LYS A 86 -0.19 -10.42 -8.46
CA LYS A 86 -0.70 -11.34 -9.50
C LYS A 86 -2.02 -11.99 -9.09
N MET A 87 -2.13 -12.40 -7.83
CA MET A 87 -3.37 -13.00 -7.33
C MET A 87 -4.50 -11.96 -7.29
N ALA A 88 -4.23 -10.74 -6.84
CA ALA A 88 -5.22 -9.67 -6.81
C ALA A 88 -5.73 -9.29 -8.22
N SER A 89 -4.83 -9.25 -9.21
CA SER A 89 -5.20 -8.88 -10.59
C SER A 89 -6.11 -9.91 -11.26
N LEU A 90 -6.03 -11.20 -10.89
CA LEU A 90 -6.99 -12.22 -11.33
C LEU A 90 -8.43 -11.93 -10.90
N TYR A 91 -8.61 -11.11 -9.85
CA TYR A 91 -9.91 -10.66 -9.35
C TYR A 91 -10.22 -9.19 -9.71
N GLY A 92 -9.45 -8.59 -10.61
CA GLY A 92 -9.63 -7.20 -11.02
C GLY A 92 -9.29 -6.18 -9.92
N ILE A 93 -8.42 -6.55 -8.99
CA ILE A 93 -7.94 -5.66 -7.92
C ILE A 93 -6.50 -5.25 -8.23
N ASP A 94 -6.31 -3.96 -8.46
CA ASP A 94 -4.98 -3.37 -8.63
C ASP A 94 -4.42 -2.90 -7.29
N LEU A 95 -3.26 -3.44 -6.92
CA LEU A 95 -2.54 -3.07 -5.70
C LEU A 95 -1.25 -2.34 -6.05
N ARG A 96 -0.96 -1.27 -5.30
CA ARG A 96 0.38 -0.67 -5.31
C ARG A 96 1.30 -1.54 -4.46
N THR A 97 2.14 -2.33 -5.11
CA THR A 97 3.12 -3.19 -4.45
C THR A 97 4.54 -2.70 -4.61
N GLY A 98 5.45 -3.25 -3.81
CA GLY A 98 6.86 -2.95 -3.84
C GLY A 98 7.40 -2.40 -2.53
N CYS A 99 8.71 -2.45 -2.41
CA CYS A 99 9.47 -1.75 -1.39
C CYS A 99 10.43 -0.75 -2.08
N PHE A 100 11.22 0.06 -1.36
CA PHE A 100 12.21 1.02 -1.91
C PHE A 100 11.68 2.30 -2.56
N CYS A 101 10.41 2.41 -2.98
CA CYS A 101 9.85 3.73 -3.33
C CYS A 101 9.76 4.67 -2.11
N ASN A 102 9.80 4.10 -0.91
CA ASN A 102 10.05 4.77 0.35
C ASN A 102 10.93 3.85 1.20
N SER A 103 12.23 3.86 0.93
CA SER A 103 13.21 2.98 1.59
C SER A 103 13.25 3.17 3.11
N GLY A 104 13.07 4.40 3.60
CA GLY A 104 13.03 4.67 5.05
C GLY A 104 11.84 4.00 5.75
N ALA A 105 10.65 4.02 5.15
CA ALA A 105 9.50 3.31 5.70
C ALA A 105 9.70 1.79 5.66
N CYS A 106 10.20 1.25 4.54
CA CYS A 106 10.53 -0.18 4.45
C CYS A 106 11.52 -0.59 5.53
N GLN A 107 12.60 0.17 5.70
CA GLN A 107 13.62 -0.09 6.70
C GLN A 107 13.02 -0.15 8.11
N MET A 108 12.20 0.84 8.44
CA MET A 108 11.56 0.93 9.75
C MET A 108 10.60 -0.23 10.01
N TYR A 109 9.76 -0.59 9.02
CA TYR A 109 8.70 -1.59 9.20
C TYR A 109 9.13 -3.04 9.00
N LEU A 110 10.20 -3.26 8.23
CA LEU A 110 10.80 -4.57 7.98
C LEU A 110 12.08 -4.79 8.80
N GLU A 111 12.46 -3.79 9.63
CA GLU A 111 13.59 -3.86 10.56
C GLU A 111 14.95 -4.15 9.88
N HIS A 112 15.12 -3.67 8.65
CA HIS A 112 16.38 -3.83 7.92
C HIS A 112 17.48 -2.93 8.47
N THR A 113 18.68 -3.49 8.53
CA THR A 113 19.89 -2.71 8.81
C THR A 113 20.30 -1.87 7.60
N ASN A 114 21.16 -0.88 7.84
CA ASN A 114 21.74 -0.08 6.75
C ASN A 114 22.55 -0.95 5.77
N ASP A 115 23.21 -1.99 6.27
CA ASP A 115 24.03 -2.89 5.45
C ASP A 115 23.15 -3.77 4.56
N GLN A 116 22.04 -4.31 5.10
CA GLN A 116 21.03 -5.01 4.29
C GLN A 116 20.47 -4.11 3.19
N LEU A 117 20.11 -2.86 3.50
CA LEU A 117 19.62 -1.93 2.48
C LEU A 117 20.65 -1.66 1.37
N ARG A 118 21.93 -1.49 1.73
CA ARG A 118 23.01 -1.32 0.75
C ARG A 118 23.17 -2.56 -0.11
N HIS A 119 23.16 -3.74 0.51
CA HIS A 119 23.22 -5.02 -0.20
C HIS A 119 22.10 -5.15 -1.23
N TYR A 120 20.85 -4.85 -0.83
CA TYR A 120 19.71 -4.87 -1.74
C TYR A 120 19.85 -3.85 -2.88
N PHE A 121 20.29 -2.63 -2.57
CA PHE A 121 20.52 -1.60 -3.58
C PHE A 121 21.59 -2.01 -4.59
N GLU A 122 22.72 -2.53 -4.13
CA GLU A 122 23.82 -3.03 -4.98
C GLU A 122 23.40 -4.26 -5.79
N GLY A 123 22.49 -5.08 -5.25
CA GLY A 123 21.85 -6.19 -5.94
C GLY A 123 20.80 -5.79 -6.98
N GLY A 124 20.56 -4.48 -7.18
CA GLY A 124 19.62 -3.96 -8.17
C GLY A 124 18.16 -3.96 -7.72
N LYS A 125 17.90 -3.88 -6.42
CA LYS A 125 16.54 -3.78 -5.87
C LYS A 125 15.83 -2.51 -6.35
N GLU A 126 14.64 -2.70 -6.92
CA GLU A 126 13.75 -1.65 -7.37
C GLU A 126 12.35 -1.78 -6.77
N CYS A 127 11.55 -0.72 -6.87
CA CYS A 127 10.18 -0.78 -6.39
C CYS A 127 9.27 -1.56 -7.32
N GLY A 128 8.71 -2.66 -6.83
CA GLY A 128 7.77 -3.49 -7.59
C GLY A 128 8.44 -4.53 -8.48
N ASP A 129 9.74 -4.77 -8.30
CA ASP A 129 10.46 -5.87 -8.96
C ASP A 129 10.03 -7.25 -8.44
N THR A 130 10.72 -8.31 -8.86
CA THR A 130 10.46 -9.69 -8.40
C THR A 130 11.28 -10.11 -7.18
N MET A 131 12.13 -9.25 -6.62
CA MET A 131 12.84 -9.47 -5.36
C MET A 131 11.96 -9.00 -4.20
N ASP A 132 10.96 -9.80 -3.87
CA ASP A 132 9.82 -9.39 -3.03
C ASP A 132 9.77 -10.01 -1.63
N LEU A 133 10.76 -10.84 -1.31
CA LEU A 133 11.10 -11.32 0.02
C LEU A 133 12.54 -10.90 0.32
N MET A 134 12.72 -10.18 1.42
CA MET A 134 14.00 -9.64 1.85
C MET A 134 14.30 -10.21 3.24
N ASP A 135 15.29 -11.08 3.29
CA ASP A 135 15.76 -11.79 4.50
C ASP A 135 16.90 -11.03 5.23
#